data_AF-A0A838V6K6-F1
#
_entry.id   AF-A0A838V6K6-F1
#
_cell.length_a   1.000
_cell.length_b   1.000
_cell.length_c   1.000
_cell.angle_alpha   90.00
_cell.angle_beta   90.00
_cell.angle_gamma   90.00
#
_symmetry.space_group_name_H-M   'P 1'
#
loop_
_entity.id
_entity.type
_entity.pdbx_description
1 polymer ?
#
loop_
_entity_poly.entity_id
_entity_poly.type
_entity_poly.pdbx_seq_one_letter_code
_entity_poly.pdbx_strand_id
1 'polypeptide(L)'
;MSDEYLGKTFKSGNSVALRLPKGLGVAEGTEVRMVKEAPMSFRVEPVAAAPRKIDLTGIAGSIPWLKLLSREDREIEERELD
;
A
#
# COMPACT_ATOMS: atom_id res chain seq x y z
N MET A 1 28.98 -13.28 0.53
CA MET A 1 29.52 -11.97 0.94
C MET A 1 28.52 -11.42 1.93
N SER A 2 28.91 -11.17 3.17
CA SER A 2 27.99 -10.66 4.19
C SER A 2 27.57 -9.25 3.80
N ASP A 3 26.28 -9.06 3.57
CA ASP A 3 25.67 -7.75 3.31
C ASP A 3 25.59 -6.94 4.61
N GLU A 4 26.75 -6.72 5.24
CA GLU A 4 26.87 -5.91 6.44
C GLU A 4 27.03 -4.44 6.04
N TYR A 5 26.04 -3.63 6.40
CA TYR A 5 26.06 -2.19 6.17
C TYR A 5 26.34 -1.46 7.48
N LEU A 6 27.40 -0.65 7.50
CA LEU A 6 27.67 0.25 8.60
C LEU A 6 26.79 1.50 8.49
N GLY A 7 26.10 1.82 9.58
CA GLY A 7 25.20 2.98 9.65
C GLY A 7 25.27 3.65 11.01
N LYS A 8 24.91 4.94 11.04
CA LYS A 8 24.79 5.72 12.27
C LYS A 8 23.35 6.15 12.45
N THR A 9 22.84 6.02 13.67
CA THR A 9 21.53 6.55 14.04
C THR A 9 21.58 8.07 14.17
N PHE A 10 20.47 8.73 13.88
CA PHE A 10 20.37 10.18 13.97
C PHE A 10 18.98 10.60 14.47
N LYS A 11 18.88 11.82 15.01
CA LYS A 11 17.63 12.40 15.47
C LYS A 11 16.77 12.80 14.27
N SER A 12 15.51 12.38 14.28
CA SER A 12 14.47 12.78 13.33
C SER A 12 13.25 13.25 14.14
N GLY A 13 13.13 14.56 14.34
CA GLY A 13 12.09 15.13 15.20
C GLY A 13 12.19 14.61 16.64
N ASN A 14 11.10 14.00 17.13
CA ASN A 14 11.03 13.34 18.45
C ASN A 14 11.39 11.84 18.40
N SER A 15 12.07 11.39 17.35
CA SER A 15 12.39 10.00 17.12
C SER A 15 13.85 9.80 16.72
N VAL A 16 14.30 8.55 16.73
CA VAL A 16 15.61 8.13 16.21
C VAL A 16 15.39 7.35 14.93
N ALA A 17 16.19 7.66 13.90
CA ALA A 17 16.13 7.02 12.60
C ALA A 17 17.48 6.38 12.26
N LEU A 18 17.43 5.34 11.41
CA LEU A 18 18.58 4.70 10.78
C LEU A 18 18.43 4.82 9.26
N ARG A 19 19.54 5.05 8.55
CA ARG A 19 19.51 5.07 7.07
C ARG A 19 19.50 3.64 6.55
N LEU A 20 18.58 3.35 5.64
CA LEU A 20 18.54 2.11 4.89
C LEU A 20 19.27 2.32 3.55
N PRO A 21 20.40 1.66 3.31
CA PRO A 21 21.09 1.73 2.02
C PRO A 21 20.22 1.19 0.88
N LYS A 22 20.35 1.76 -0.32
CA LYS A 22 19.59 1.32 -1.51
C LYS A 22 19.77 -0.17 -1.83
N GLY A 23 20.94 -0.74 -1.49
CA GLY A 23 21.23 -2.16 -1.66
C GLY A 23 20.33 -3.10 -0.86
N LEU A 24 19.64 -2.61 0.18
CA LEU A 24 18.67 -3.39 0.95
C LEU A 24 17.34 -3.60 0.21
N GLY A 25 17.08 -2.90 -0.90
CA GLY A 25 15.89 -3.11 -1.73
C GLY A 25 14.57 -2.62 -1.12
N VAL A 26 14.60 -1.87 -0.02
CA VAL A 26 13.40 -1.26 0.57
C VAL A 26 13.04 0.01 -0.22
N ALA A 27 11.86 0.02 -0.85
CA ALA A 27 11.39 1.18 -1.60
C ALA A 27 11.01 2.35 -0.68
N GLU A 28 11.19 3.58 -1.13
CA GLU A 28 10.76 4.78 -0.41
C GLU A 28 9.23 4.79 -0.21
N GLY A 29 8.78 5.24 0.97
CA GLY A 29 7.35 5.25 1.32
C GLY A 29 6.76 3.88 1.65
N THR A 30 7.59 2.83 1.74
CA THR A 30 7.13 1.51 2.20
C THR A 30 6.71 1.59 3.67
N GLU A 31 5.45 1.27 3.95
CA GLU A 31 4.94 1.18 5.31
C GLU A 31 5.40 -0.14 5.94
N VAL A 32 6.05 -0.05 7.10
CA VAL A 32 6.68 -1.19 7.76
C VAL A 32 6.26 -1.28 9.23
N ARG A 33 6.15 -2.51 9.72
CA ARG A 33 6.03 -2.82 11.14
C ARG A 33 7.42 -3.15 11.68
N MET A 34 7.78 -2.52 12.80
CA MET A 34 9.01 -2.85 13.52
C MET A 34 8.67 -3.59 14.81
N VAL A 35 9.21 -4.80 14.97
CA VAL A 35 9.06 -5.63 16.17
C VAL A 35 10.40 -5.66 16.90
N LYS A 36 10.40 -5.29 18.19
CA LYS A 36 11.58 -5.39 19.05
C LYS A 36 11.69 -6.80 19.61
N GLU A 37 12.82 -7.45 19.34
CA GLU A 37 13.08 -8.80 19.86
C GLU A 37 14.06 -8.77 21.04
N ALA A 38 15.07 -7.90 20.98
CA ALA A 38 16.08 -7.75 22.03
C ALA A 38 16.67 -6.32 22.03
N PRO A 39 17.59 -5.96 22.96
CA PRO A 39 18.35 -4.73 22.86
C PRO A 39 19.10 -4.65 21.52
N MET A 40 18.82 -3.60 20.73
CA MET A 40 19.40 -3.40 19.40
C MET A 40 19.12 -4.51 18.36
N SER A 41 18.17 -5.41 18.64
CA SER A 41 17.67 -6.39 17.67
C SER A 41 16.21 -6.12 17.34
N PHE A 42 15.96 -5.78 16.07
CA PHE A 42 14.64 -5.44 15.56
C PHE A 42 14.39 -6.19 14.26
N ARG A 43 13.15 -6.68 14.10
CA ARG A 43 12.66 -7.22 12.84
C ARG A 43 11.76 -6.18 12.18
N VAL A 44 12.03 -5.87 10.92
CA VAL A 44 11.24 -4.94 10.10
C VAL A 44 10.54 -5.73 9.02
N GLU A 45 9.21 -5.64 8.99
CA GLU A 45 8.35 -6.37 8.05
C GLU A 45 7.47 -5.40 7.28
N PRO A 46 7.26 -5.57 5.97
CA PRO A 46 6.28 -4.77 5.25
C PRO A 46 4.89 -5.01 5.82
N VAL A 47 4.15 -3.93 6.06
CA VAL A 47 2.72 -4.06 6.33
C VAL A 47 2.07 -4.38 4.99
N ALA A 48 1.39 -5.53 4.90
CA ALA A 48 0.57 -5.83 3.74
C ALA A 48 -0.42 -4.66 3.58
N ALA A 49 -0.23 -3.86 2.53
CA ALA A 49 -1.08 -2.71 2.29
C ALA A 49 -2.52 -3.24 2.21
N ALA A 50 -3.37 -2.79 3.12
CA ALA A 50 -4.79 -3.09 3.01
C ALA A 50 -5.22 -2.67 1.59
N PRO A 51 -6.04 -3.47 0.88
CA PRO A 51 -6.49 -3.11 -0.44
C PRO A 51 -7.06 -1.70 -0.36
N ARG A 52 -6.53 -0.78 -1.19
CA ARG A 52 -7.00 0.60 -1.27
C ARG A 52 -8.41 0.58 -1.85
N LYS A 53 -9.39 0.31 -0.99
CA LYS A 53 -10.81 0.39 -1.34
C LYS A 53 -11.15 1.86 -1.45
N ILE A 54 -11.74 2.24 -2.58
CA ILE A 54 -12.34 3.56 -2.72
C ILE A 54 -13.58 3.55 -1.82
N ASP A 55 -13.60 4.41 -0.82
CA ASP A 55 -14.79 4.63 -0.01
C ASP A 55 -15.80 5.46 -0.82
N LEU A 56 -16.94 4.85 -1.13
CA LEU A 56 -18.02 5.48 -1.89
C LEU A 56 -19.16 5.97 -1.00
N THR A 57 -19.05 5.86 0.34
CA THR A 57 -20.15 6.17 1.27
C THR A 57 -20.68 7.61 1.14
N GLY A 58 -19.82 8.56 0.73
CA GLY A 58 -20.20 9.96 0.46
C GLY A 58 -20.39 10.32 -1.02
N ILE A 59 -20.09 9.42 -1.94
CA ILE A 59 -20.08 9.68 -3.40
C ILE A 59 -21.17 8.88 -4.11
N ALA A 60 -21.58 7.73 -3.57
CA ALA A 60 -22.66 6.91 -4.10
C ALA A 60 -23.96 7.74 -4.18
N GLY A 61 -24.45 7.96 -5.39
CA GLY A 61 -25.66 8.77 -5.65
C GLY A 61 -25.44 10.28 -5.84
N SER A 62 -24.20 10.77 -5.77
CA SER A 62 -23.86 12.19 -6.03
C SER A 62 -24.01 12.62 -7.50
N ILE A 63 -24.28 11.66 -8.40
CA ILE A 63 -24.46 11.88 -9.83
C ILE A 63 -25.95 11.69 -10.16
N PRO A 64 -26.81 12.72 -10.03
CA PRO A 64 -28.26 12.58 -10.11
C PRO A 64 -28.77 12.19 -11.50
N TRP A 65 -27.96 12.39 -12.53
CA TRP A 65 -28.27 11.99 -13.90
C TRP A 65 -27.87 10.54 -14.22
N LEU A 66 -27.10 9.88 -13.33
CA LEU A 66 -26.73 8.47 -13.48
C LEU A 66 -27.85 7.58 -12.95
N LYS A 67 -28.58 6.93 -13.86
CA LYS A 67 -29.66 5.99 -13.53
C LYS A 67 -29.19 4.55 -13.69
N LEU A 68 -29.73 3.66 -12.88
CA LEU A 68 -29.54 2.22 -13.06
C LEU A 68 -30.15 1.80 -14.40
N LEU A 69 -29.39 1.07 -15.21
CA LEU A 69 -29.89 0.41 -16.42
C LEU A 69 -31.03 -0.55 -16.05
N SER A 70 -32.05 -0.61 -16.91
CA SER A 70 -33.12 -1.62 -16.81
C SER A 70 -32.53 -3.03 -17.01
N ARG A 71 -33.34 -4.07 -16.82
CA ARG A 71 -32.84 -5.43 -17.01
C ARG A 71 -32.58 -5.70 -18.49
N GLU A 72 -33.47 -5.18 -19.33
CA GLU A 72 -33.46 -5.28 -20.77
C GLU A 72 -32.24 -4.56 -21.36
N ASP A 73 -31.88 -3.38 -20.84
CA ASP A 73 -30.68 -2.65 -21.29
C ASP A 73 -29.34 -3.33 -20.90
N ARG A 74 -29.39 -4.35 -20.04
CA ARG A 74 -28.20 -5.15 -19.64
C ARG A 74 -28.04 -6.41 -20.48
N GLU A 75 -29.02 -6.74 -21.31
CA GLU A 75 -28.91 -7.89 -22.21
C GLU A 75 -27.87 -7.57 -23.29
N ILE A 76 -26.86 -8.43 -23.39
CA ILE A 76 -25.84 -8.34 -24.42
C ILE A 76 -26.31 -9.25 -25.54
N GLU A 77 -26.64 -8.68 -26.70
CA GLU A 77 -26.93 -9.47 -27.89
C GLU A 77 -25.68 -10.25 -28.31
N GLU A 78 -25.85 -11.56 -28.53
CA GLU A 78 -24.81 -12.39 -29.11
C GLU A 78 -24.54 -11.91 -30.54
N ARG A 79 -23.29 -11.46 -30.79
CA ARG A 79 -22.81 -11.19 -32.14
C ARG A 79 -21.96 -12.36 -32.60
N GLU A 80 -22.12 -12.75 -33.85
CA GLU A 80 -21.19 -13.66 -34.52
C GLU A 80 -19.78 -13.03 -34.50
N LEU A 81 -18.81 -13.83 -34.07
CA LEU A 81 -17.39 -13.49 -34.08
C LEU A 81 -16.77 -14.14 -35.33
N ASP A 82 -16.37 -13.32 -36.30
CA ASP A 82 -15.57 -13.74 -37.47
C ASP A 82 -14.16 -14.22 -37.08
#